data_AF-A0A0D7PFE1-F1
#
_entry.id   AF-A0A0D7PFE1-F1
#
_cell.length_a   1.000
_cell.length_b   1.000
_cell.length_c   1.000
_cell.angle_alpha   90.00
_cell.angle_beta   90.00
_cell.angle_gamma   90.00
#
_symmetry.space_group_name_H-M   'P 1'
#
loop_
_entity.id
_entity.type
_entity.pdbx_description
1 polymer ?
#
loop_
_entity_poly.entity_id
_entity_poly.type
_entity_poly.pdbx_seq_one_letter_code
_entity_poly.pdbx_strand_id
1 'polypeptide(L)'
;MPFVDFAELKTRVSIEQAMQWLGIKLTPHGNQYRGACPVCQAGGDRALIVTPAKGLFYCFAKKSGGDTIALTAHIRGIPVKEAADQLDRAFGTVQNGTSTVSKNRATVPQAPEARKQTAFDPEAYAARLDASHASLAPLGLSAETLKAWKAGYSNSGTNRGRLAIALHDRDGNILGFAGRSLGDEQPALTIPNGINPQEIIFGGERVEAGTLYLVRDVLDVLKAHESGVTNCVCFLTEISALQIEMLAALMATKHCDTVELF
;
A
#
# COMPACT_ATOMS: atom_id res chain seq x y z
N MET A 1 17.46 6.19 23.39
CA MET A 1 15.98 6.19 23.56
C MET A 1 15.56 4.75 23.78
N PRO A 2 14.67 4.45 24.74
CA PRO A 2 14.18 3.10 24.95
C PRO A 2 13.48 2.59 23.67
N PHE A 3 13.66 1.32 23.38
CA PHE A 3 13.02 0.64 22.25
C PHE A 3 11.52 0.46 22.57
N VAL A 4 10.64 1.00 21.73
CA VAL A 4 9.19 0.83 21.87
C VAL A 4 8.76 -0.39 21.07
N ASP A 5 8.28 -1.42 21.75
CA ASP A 5 7.68 -2.60 21.11
C ASP A 5 6.24 -2.27 20.69
N PHE A 6 6.00 -2.23 19.38
CA PHE A 6 4.70 -1.85 18.82
C PHE A 6 3.64 -2.92 19.08
N ALA A 7 4.02 -4.20 19.17
CA ALA A 7 3.08 -5.28 19.45
C ALA A 7 2.58 -5.19 20.90
N GLU A 8 3.48 -4.96 21.85
CA GLU A 8 3.13 -4.77 23.27
C GLU A 8 2.32 -3.48 23.49
N LEU A 9 2.70 -2.39 22.83
CA LEU A 9 1.97 -1.13 22.95
C LEU A 9 0.52 -1.26 22.46
N LYS A 10 0.29 -2.06 21.41
CA LYS A 10 -1.04 -2.32 20.84
C LYS A 10 -1.91 -3.25 21.69
N THR A 11 -1.32 -4.11 22.53
CA THR A 11 -2.09 -4.93 23.48
C THR A 11 -2.45 -4.13 24.74
N ARG A 12 -1.63 -3.17 25.13
CA ARG A 12 -1.82 -2.34 26.33
C ARG A 12 -2.73 -1.13 26.11
N VAL A 13 -2.65 -0.49 24.94
CA VAL A 13 -3.42 0.74 24.65
C VAL A 13 -4.51 0.45 23.62
N SER A 14 -5.76 0.49 24.07
CA SER A 14 -6.92 0.33 23.19
C SER A 14 -7.10 1.58 22.31
N ILE A 15 -7.76 1.39 21.16
CA ILE A 15 -8.03 2.51 20.26
C ILE A 15 -8.98 3.55 20.90
N GLU A 16 -9.84 3.12 21.83
CA GLU A 16 -10.71 4.01 22.60
C GLU A 16 -9.92 4.86 23.60
N GLN A 17 -8.94 4.26 24.29
CA GLN A 17 -8.03 5.00 25.18
C GLN A 17 -7.24 6.05 24.40
N ALA A 18 -6.74 5.70 23.21
CA ALA A 18 -6.08 6.66 22.35
C ALA A 18 -7.04 7.75 21.84
N MET A 19 -8.27 7.42 21.45
CA MET A 19 -9.27 8.44 21.08
C MET A 19 -9.53 9.44 22.21
N GLN A 20 -9.70 8.93 23.43
CA GLN A 20 -9.96 9.74 24.61
C GLN A 20 -8.76 10.64 24.94
N TRP A 21 -7.56 10.09 24.88
CA TRP A 21 -6.32 10.84 25.11
C TRP A 21 -6.03 11.88 24.03
N LEU A 22 -6.37 11.59 22.78
CA LEU A 22 -6.31 12.54 21.66
C LEU A 22 -7.43 13.58 21.69
N GLY A 23 -8.41 13.45 22.60
CA GLY A 23 -9.52 14.39 22.74
C GLY A 23 -10.49 14.39 21.55
N ILE A 24 -10.56 13.29 20.77
CA ILE A 24 -11.39 13.21 19.57
C ILE A 24 -12.83 12.97 19.97
N LYS A 25 -13.73 13.90 19.61
CA LYS A 25 -15.16 13.78 19.87
C LYS A 25 -15.85 13.13 18.67
N LEU A 26 -16.19 11.84 18.78
CA LEU A 26 -16.98 11.11 17.79
C LEU A 26 -18.31 10.65 18.40
N THR A 27 -19.34 10.55 17.56
CA THR A 27 -20.68 10.09 17.95
C THR A 27 -20.76 8.57 17.81
N PRO A 28 -21.30 7.85 18.81
CA PRO A 28 -21.51 6.41 18.71
C PRO A 28 -22.59 6.08 17.67
N HIS A 29 -22.34 5.07 16.85
CA HIS A 29 -23.26 4.57 15.84
C HIS A 29 -23.14 3.04 15.73
N GLY A 30 -23.92 2.33 16.55
CA GLY A 30 -23.82 0.88 16.69
C GLY A 30 -22.49 0.49 17.35
N ASN A 31 -21.74 -0.43 16.73
CA ASN A 31 -20.44 -0.90 17.23
C ASN A 31 -19.24 -0.08 16.72
N GLN A 32 -19.48 1.18 16.31
CA GLN A 32 -18.50 2.09 15.72
C GLN A 32 -18.73 3.50 16.25
N TYR A 33 -17.69 4.32 16.24
CA TYR A 33 -17.78 5.75 16.42
C TYR A 33 -17.57 6.44 15.07
N ARG A 34 -18.33 7.51 14.80
CA ARG A 34 -18.26 8.29 13.56
C ARG A 34 -18.26 9.78 13.85
N GLY A 35 -17.58 10.56 13.03
CA GLY A 35 -17.60 12.02 13.13
C GLY A 35 -16.64 12.70 12.17
N ALA A 36 -16.53 14.02 12.32
CA ALA A 36 -15.57 14.81 11.58
C ALA A 36 -14.14 14.47 12.00
N CYS A 37 -13.23 14.38 11.01
CA CYS A 37 -11.81 14.25 11.29
C CYS A 37 -11.27 15.62 11.74
N PRO A 38 -10.65 15.72 12.94
CA PRO A 38 -10.16 17.00 13.45
C PRO A 38 -9.00 17.58 12.61
N VAL A 39 -8.28 16.72 11.88
CA VAL A 39 -7.13 17.12 11.04
C VAL A 39 -7.57 17.47 9.62
N CYS A 40 -8.41 16.64 9.01
CA CYS A 40 -8.74 16.81 7.60
C CYS A 40 -9.84 17.84 7.37
N GLN A 41 -10.71 18.07 8.34
CA GLN A 41 -11.85 19.01 8.30
C GLN A 41 -12.76 18.90 7.05
N ALA A 42 -12.61 17.82 6.28
CA ALA A 42 -13.33 17.50 5.06
C ALA A 42 -14.11 16.18 5.26
N GLY A 43 -15.24 16.02 4.57
CA GLY A 43 -16.05 14.78 4.63
C GLY A 43 -17.09 14.71 5.75
N GLY A 44 -17.28 15.76 6.55
CA GLY A 44 -18.37 15.88 7.52
C GLY A 44 -18.38 14.80 8.61
N ASP A 45 -19.55 14.43 9.10
CA ASP A 45 -19.78 13.42 10.16
C ASP A 45 -19.40 11.98 9.78
N ARG A 46 -19.05 11.75 8.50
CA ARG A 46 -18.57 10.46 7.98
C ARG A 46 -17.07 10.43 7.71
N ALA A 47 -16.35 11.51 8.03
CA ALA A 47 -14.94 11.65 7.70
C ALA A 47 -14.06 10.66 8.46
N LEU A 48 -14.31 10.44 9.75
CA LEU A 48 -13.52 9.57 10.61
C LEU A 48 -14.41 8.50 11.22
N ILE A 49 -14.04 7.24 11.03
CA ILE A 49 -14.73 6.09 11.60
C ILE A 49 -13.74 5.32 12.46
N VAL A 50 -14.12 5.02 13.70
CA VAL A 50 -13.36 4.15 14.60
C VAL A 50 -14.20 2.93 14.96
N THR A 51 -13.62 1.74 14.88
CA THR A 51 -14.26 0.48 15.22
C THR A 51 -13.51 -0.16 16.39
N PRO A 52 -13.92 0.11 17.65
CA PRO A 52 -13.24 -0.38 18.86
C PRO A 52 -13.06 -1.90 18.89
N ALA A 53 -14.12 -2.64 18.52
CA ALA A 53 -14.11 -4.09 18.51
C ALA A 53 -13.03 -4.69 17.59
N LYS A 54 -12.55 -3.92 16.61
CA LYS A 54 -11.46 -4.31 15.71
C LYS A 54 -10.13 -3.63 16.04
N GLY A 55 -10.12 -2.62 16.92
CA GLY A 55 -8.95 -1.79 17.19
C GLY A 55 -8.50 -0.95 16.00
N LEU A 56 -9.42 -0.59 15.09
CA LEU A 56 -9.08 0.07 13.82
C LEU A 56 -9.82 1.39 13.61
N PHE A 57 -9.18 2.31 12.89
CA PHE A 57 -9.82 3.51 12.35
C PHE A 57 -9.69 3.60 10.83
N TYR A 58 -10.57 4.39 10.22
CA TYR A 58 -10.44 4.83 8.85
C TYR A 58 -10.92 6.28 8.69
N CYS A 59 -10.07 7.10 8.08
CA CYS A 59 -10.38 8.47 7.68
C CYS A 59 -10.70 8.51 6.18
N PHE A 60 -11.96 8.71 5.83
CA PHE A 60 -12.45 8.83 4.46
C PHE A 60 -11.97 10.09 3.76
N ALA A 61 -11.68 11.16 4.52
CA ALA A 61 -11.17 12.41 3.97
C ALA A 61 -9.75 12.27 3.40
N LYS A 62 -8.86 11.57 4.13
CA LYS A 62 -7.46 11.32 3.72
C LYS A 62 -7.25 9.94 3.12
N LYS A 63 -8.30 9.13 3.03
CA LYS A 63 -8.28 7.71 2.60
C LYS A 63 -7.22 6.88 3.33
N SER A 64 -7.01 7.14 4.63
CA SER A 64 -6.00 6.49 5.45
C SER A 64 -6.64 5.81 6.66
N GLY A 65 -6.18 4.63 7.02
CA GLY A 65 -6.64 3.90 8.19
C GLY A 65 -5.54 3.04 8.79
N GLY A 66 -5.82 2.45 9.95
CA GLY A 66 -4.84 1.65 10.67
C GLY A 66 -5.27 1.37 12.10
N ASP A 67 -4.30 1.03 12.94
CA ASP A 67 -4.49 0.71 14.36
C ASP A 67 -4.38 1.97 15.26
N THR A 68 -4.33 1.76 16.57
CA THR A 68 -4.18 2.78 17.61
C THR A 68 -2.99 3.73 17.39
N ILE A 69 -1.85 3.19 16.93
CA ILE A 69 -0.63 3.99 16.68
C ILE A 69 -0.82 4.82 15.42
N ALA A 70 -1.36 4.20 14.36
CA ALA A 70 -1.66 4.89 13.12
C ALA A 70 -2.74 5.98 13.30
N LEU A 71 -3.71 5.79 14.20
CA LEU A 71 -4.70 6.81 14.56
C LEU A 71 -3.99 8.02 15.19
N THR A 72 -3.10 7.77 16.15
CA THR A 72 -2.30 8.82 16.80
C THR A 72 -1.43 9.56 15.79
N ALA A 73 -0.73 8.85 14.92
CA ALA A 73 0.08 9.42 13.85
C ALA A 73 -0.76 10.30 12.91
N HIS A 74 -1.94 9.80 12.52
CA HIS A 74 -2.87 10.52 11.65
C HIS A 74 -3.39 11.81 12.28
N ILE A 75 -3.75 11.77 13.57
CA ILE A 75 -4.38 12.88 14.29
C ILE A 75 -3.36 13.93 14.70
N ARG A 76 -2.13 13.53 15.03
CA ARG A 76 -1.05 14.46 15.41
C ARG A 76 -0.19 14.92 14.22
N GLY A 77 -0.34 14.29 13.05
CA GLY A 77 0.44 14.62 11.85
C GLY A 77 1.92 14.27 11.97
N ILE A 78 2.26 13.25 12.77
CA ILE A 78 3.64 12.84 13.07
C ILE A 78 3.94 11.43 12.52
N PRO A 79 5.21 11.07 12.32
CA PRO A 79 5.60 9.71 11.93
C PRO A 79 5.11 8.64 12.91
N VAL A 80 4.83 7.42 12.42
CA VAL A 80 4.32 6.30 13.23
C VAL A 80 5.21 5.98 14.43
N LYS A 81 6.53 6.09 14.26
CA LYS A 81 7.50 5.87 15.35
C LYS A 81 7.35 6.91 16.46
N GLU A 82 7.26 8.19 16.12
CA GLU A 82 7.03 9.25 17.10
C GLU A 82 5.64 9.13 17.77
N ALA A 83 4.63 8.69 17.02
CA ALA A 83 3.32 8.40 17.58
C ALA A 83 3.36 7.25 18.60
N ALA A 84 4.12 6.19 18.32
CA ALA A 84 4.35 5.09 19.24
C ALA A 84 5.09 5.57 20.49
N ASP A 85 6.15 6.38 20.34
CA ASP A 85 6.89 6.95 21.46
C ASP A 85 6.01 7.85 22.35
N GLN A 86 5.10 8.62 21.76
CA GLN A 86 4.17 9.47 22.51
C GLN A 86 3.10 8.65 23.24
N LEU A 87 2.56 7.61 22.62
CA LEU A 87 1.64 6.68 23.27
C LEU A 87 2.34 5.92 24.40
N ASP A 88 3.55 5.44 24.18
CA ASP A 88 4.32 4.74 25.21
C ASP A 88 4.63 5.65 26.39
N ARG A 89 4.96 6.93 26.16
CA ARG A 89 5.13 7.92 27.24
C ARG A 89 3.83 8.24 27.97
N ALA A 90 2.71 8.34 27.26
CA ALA A 90 1.42 8.68 27.84
C ALA A 90 0.81 7.54 28.65
N PHE A 91 1.13 6.29 28.29
CA PHE A 91 0.58 5.08 28.90
C PHE A 91 1.66 4.19 29.53
N GLY A 92 2.86 4.76 29.75
CA GLY A 92 4.07 4.10 30.23
C GLY A 92 4.22 4.11 31.75
N THR A 93 4.27 2.90 32.32
CA THR A 93 4.57 2.57 33.72
C THR A 93 3.56 3.01 34.79
N VAL A 94 2.62 2.10 35.11
CA VAL A 94 2.18 1.91 36.50
C VAL A 94 2.40 0.44 36.84
N GLN A 95 3.39 0.17 37.69
CA GLN A 95 3.42 -1.07 38.49
C GLN A 95 2.60 -0.88 39.78
N ASN A 96 2.04 -2.01 40.22
CA ASN A 96 1.41 -2.35 41.50
C ASN A 96 -0.04 -1.88 41.72
N GLY A 97 -0.97 -2.72 42.16
CA GLY A 97 -0.89 -4.13 42.54
C GLY A 97 -2.24 -4.66 43.00
N THR A 98 -2.29 -5.99 43.22
CA THR A 98 -3.33 -6.80 43.88
C THR A 98 -4.71 -6.86 43.23
N SER A 99 -5.07 -8.01 42.67
CA SER A 99 -5.90 -9.00 43.39
C SER A 99 -6.33 -10.18 42.50
N THR A 100 -5.96 -11.37 42.97
CA THR A 100 -6.72 -12.64 42.98
C THR A 100 -7.36 -13.16 41.69
N VAL A 101 -6.68 -14.18 41.15
CA VAL A 101 -7.23 -15.45 40.67
C VAL A 101 -8.75 -15.61 40.84
N SER A 102 -9.45 -15.85 39.73
CA SER A 102 -10.54 -16.83 39.72
C SER A 102 -10.62 -17.54 38.37
N LYS A 103 -10.23 -18.82 38.41
CA LYS A 103 -10.46 -19.82 37.37
C LYS A 103 -11.96 -20.14 37.33
N ASN A 104 -12.56 -20.16 36.15
CA ASN A 104 -13.55 -21.14 35.67
C ASN A 104 -13.90 -20.77 34.21
N ARG A 105 -13.31 -21.40 33.19
CA ARG A 105 -13.53 -22.75 32.61
C ARG A 105 -14.66 -22.76 31.57
N ALA A 106 -14.27 -23.22 30.37
CA ALA A 106 -15.05 -23.60 29.18
C ALA A 106 -15.68 -22.41 28.44
N THR A 107 -15.44 -22.17 27.16
CA THR A 107 -14.99 -23.03 26.06
C THR A 107 -14.21 -22.10 25.14
N VAL A 108 -13.00 -22.46 24.71
CA VAL A 108 -12.22 -21.68 23.74
C VAL A 108 -13.08 -21.49 22.49
N PRO A 109 -13.62 -20.30 22.14
CA PRO A 109 -13.80 -20.02 20.72
C PRO A 109 -12.37 -19.86 20.24
N GLN A 110 -11.93 -20.72 19.33
CA GLN A 110 -10.67 -20.48 18.63
C GLN A 110 -10.66 -19.00 18.26
N ALA A 111 -9.72 -18.24 18.86
CA ALA A 111 -9.36 -16.94 18.34
C ALA A 111 -9.27 -17.14 16.83
N PRO A 112 -9.93 -16.32 15.97
CA PRO A 112 -9.80 -16.49 14.54
C PRO A 112 -8.31 -16.56 14.31
N GLU A 113 -7.86 -17.77 13.93
CA GLU A 113 -6.45 -18.14 13.89
C GLU A 113 -5.76 -16.94 13.31
N ALA A 114 -4.77 -16.39 14.02
CA ALA A 114 -3.96 -15.27 13.56
C ALA A 114 -3.80 -15.48 12.07
N ARG A 115 -4.58 -14.72 11.27
CA ARG A 115 -4.92 -15.14 9.90
C ARG A 115 -3.56 -15.29 9.30
N LYS A 116 -3.13 -16.54 9.08
CA LYS A 116 -1.79 -16.82 8.56
C LYS A 116 -1.70 -15.82 7.43
N GLN A 117 -0.81 -14.85 7.54
CA GLN A 117 -0.42 -14.09 6.37
C GLN A 117 0.24 -15.18 5.56
N THR A 118 -0.59 -15.91 4.81
CA THR A 118 -0.18 -16.70 3.67
C THR A 118 0.69 -15.71 2.94
N ALA A 119 1.99 -16.00 2.91
CA ALA A 119 2.95 -15.20 2.18
C ALA A 119 2.26 -14.81 0.87
N PHE A 120 2.16 -13.51 0.60
CA PHE A 120 1.51 -13.04 -0.60
C PHE A 120 2.22 -13.71 -1.77
N ASP A 121 1.54 -14.65 -2.42
CA ASP A 121 2.07 -15.38 -3.56
C ASP A 121 1.82 -14.52 -4.80
N PRO A 122 2.86 -13.88 -5.36
CA PRO A 122 2.69 -12.97 -6.47
C PRO A 122 2.27 -13.69 -7.75
N GLU A 123 2.69 -14.95 -7.94
CA GLU A 123 2.31 -15.76 -9.09
C GLU A 123 0.85 -16.17 -9.03
N ALA A 124 0.38 -16.60 -7.86
CA ALA A 124 -1.05 -16.89 -7.66
C ALA A 124 -1.91 -15.62 -7.78
N TYR A 125 -1.37 -14.44 -7.45
CA TYR A 125 -2.05 -13.18 -7.73
C TYR A 125 -2.10 -12.89 -9.23
N ALA A 126 -0.97 -12.97 -9.94
CA ALA A 126 -0.93 -12.76 -11.40
C ALA A 126 -1.91 -13.69 -12.13
N ALA A 127 -1.95 -14.98 -11.75
CA ALA A 127 -2.82 -15.98 -12.36
C ALA A 127 -4.32 -15.69 -12.19
N ARG A 128 -4.73 -14.88 -11.20
CA ARG A 128 -6.14 -14.51 -11.00
C ARG A 128 -6.57 -13.31 -11.85
N LEU A 129 -5.62 -12.56 -12.40
CA LEU A 129 -5.91 -11.35 -13.15
C LEU A 129 -6.56 -11.72 -14.48
N ASP A 130 -7.63 -11.00 -14.83
CA ASP A 130 -8.33 -11.25 -16.07
C ASP A 130 -7.73 -10.38 -17.20
N ALA A 131 -6.83 -10.99 -17.97
CA ALA A 131 -6.20 -10.37 -19.13
C ALA A 131 -7.15 -10.14 -20.32
N SER A 132 -8.34 -10.74 -20.31
CA SER A 132 -9.31 -10.65 -21.40
C SER A 132 -10.55 -9.84 -21.03
N HIS A 133 -10.56 -9.18 -19.87
CA HIS A 133 -11.71 -8.44 -19.38
C HIS A 133 -12.08 -7.29 -20.32
N ALA A 134 -13.38 -7.12 -20.60
CA ALA A 134 -13.87 -6.13 -21.55
C ALA A 134 -13.45 -4.68 -21.21
N SER A 135 -13.30 -4.34 -19.93
CA SER A 135 -12.83 -3.01 -19.50
C SER A 135 -11.40 -2.68 -19.92
N LEU A 136 -10.59 -3.67 -20.31
CA LEU A 136 -9.22 -3.44 -20.80
C LEU A 136 -9.17 -3.20 -22.31
N ALA A 137 -10.24 -3.51 -23.05
CA ALA A 137 -10.27 -3.36 -24.51
C ALA A 137 -9.89 -1.94 -24.99
N PRO A 138 -10.31 -0.84 -24.34
CA PRO A 138 -9.91 0.52 -24.73
C PRO A 138 -8.41 0.81 -24.60
N LEU A 139 -7.66 -0.01 -23.84
CA LEU A 139 -6.22 0.16 -23.69
C LEU A 139 -5.43 -0.25 -24.94
N GLY A 140 -6.05 -1.03 -25.84
CA GLY A 140 -5.45 -1.48 -27.09
C GLY A 140 -4.32 -2.50 -26.90
N LEU A 141 -4.41 -3.35 -25.87
CA LEU A 141 -3.42 -4.38 -25.56
C LEU A 141 -4.02 -5.78 -25.74
N SER A 142 -3.23 -6.71 -26.28
CA SER A 142 -3.61 -8.11 -26.36
C SER A 142 -3.56 -8.78 -24.99
N ALA A 143 -4.38 -9.84 -24.81
CA ALA A 143 -4.31 -10.68 -23.62
C ALA A 143 -2.94 -11.38 -23.48
N GLU A 144 -2.23 -11.59 -24.59
CA GLU A 144 -0.89 -12.16 -24.62
C GLU A 144 0.13 -11.21 -24.01
N THR A 145 0.14 -9.93 -24.43
CA THR A 145 0.97 -8.90 -23.81
C THR A 145 0.65 -8.74 -22.33
N LEU A 146 -0.63 -8.66 -21.96
CA LEU A 146 -1.03 -8.55 -20.56
C LEU A 146 -0.50 -9.72 -19.72
N LYS A 147 -0.64 -10.97 -20.19
CA LYS A 147 -0.07 -12.15 -19.51
C LYS A 147 1.45 -12.11 -19.44
N ALA A 148 2.12 -11.72 -20.53
CA ALA A 148 3.58 -11.60 -20.57
C ALA A 148 4.12 -10.62 -19.52
N TRP A 149 3.34 -9.58 -19.20
CA TRP A 149 3.65 -8.56 -18.19
C TRP A 149 3.03 -8.83 -16.82
N LYS A 150 2.45 -10.03 -16.60
CA LYS A 150 1.72 -10.39 -15.37
C LYS A 150 0.71 -9.30 -14.99
N ALA A 151 -0.03 -8.84 -15.99
CA ALA A 151 -0.98 -7.76 -15.89
C ALA A 151 -2.39 -8.23 -16.26
N GLY A 152 -3.40 -7.53 -15.76
CA GLY A 152 -4.78 -7.79 -16.12
C GLY A 152 -5.77 -7.09 -15.19
N TYR A 153 -7.04 -7.28 -15.46
CA TYR A 153 -8.11 -6.65 -14.70
C TYR A 153 -8.25 -7.33 -13.35
N SER A 154 -8.28 -6.52 -12.29
CA SER A 154 -8.43 -7.03 -10.94
C SER A 154 -9.88 -6.89 -10.46
N ASN A 155 -10.48 -8.02 -10.09
CA ASN A 155 -11.85 -8.09 -9.56
C ASN A 155 -11.94 -7.87 -8.05
N SER A 156 -10.80 -7.75 -7.34
CA SER A 156 -10.78 -7.74 -5.87
C SER A 156 -9.60 -6.97 -5.28
N GLY A 157 -9.65 -6.72 -3.98
CA GLY A 157 -8.57 -6.06 -3.25
C GLY A 157 -8.43 -4.57 -3.59
N THR A 158 -7.26 -4.01 -3.30
CA THR A 158 -6.94 -2.59 -3.49
C THR A 158 -6.91 -2.17 -4.95
N ASN A 159 -6.62 -3.10 -5.87
CA ASN A 159 -6.61 -2.86 -7.31
C ASN A 159 -7.95 -3.13 -7.99
N ARG A 160 -9.03 -3.38 -7.25
CA ARG A 160 -10.34 -3.69 -7.85
C ARG A 160 -10.77 -2.60 -8.84
N GLY A 161 -11.11 -2.99 -10.06
CA GLY A 161 -11.54 -2.09 -11.13
C GLY A 161 -10.39 -1.45 -11.93
N ARG A 162 -9.15 -1.84 -11.66
CA ARG A 162 -7.94 -1.28 -12.27
C ARG A 162 -7.22 -2.31 -13.13
N LEU A 163 -6.34 -1.84 -14.00
CA LEU A 163 -5.27 -2.65 -14.56
C LEU A 163 -4.25 -2.91 -13.45
N ALA A 164 -4.25 -4.11 -12.89
CA ALA A 164 -3.17 -4.55 -12.01
C ALA A 164 -1.97 -4.98 -12.86
N ILE A 165 -0.77 -4.57 -12.48
CA ILE A 165 0.46 -4.88 -13.21
C ILE A 165 1.62 -5.13 -12.25
N ALA A 166 2.39 -6.19 -12.50
CA ALA A 166 3.50 -6.57 -11.64
C ALA A 166 4.61 -5.52 -11.64
N LEU A 167 5.19 -5.27 -10.47
CA LEU A 167 6.40 -4.48 -10.28
C LEU A 167 7.53 -5.43 -9.92
N HIS A 168 8.69 -5.25 -10.55
CA HIS A 168 9.87 -6.06 -10.32
C HIS A 168 11.00 -5.27 -9.64
N ASP A 169 11.84 -5.97 -8.89
CA ASP A 169 13.16 -5.48 -8.54
C ASP A 169 14.14 -5.64 -9.72
N ARG A 170 15.42 -5.31 -9.49
CA ARG A 170 16.47 -5.38 -10.50
C ARG A 170 16.81 -6.82 -10.93
N ASP A 171 16.51 -7.80 -10.07
CA ASP A 171 16.76 -9.21 -10.31
C ASP A 171 15.55 -9.90 -10.98
N GLY A 172 14.46 -9.15 -11.21
CA GLY A 172 13.23 -9.64 -11.83
C GLY A 172 12.25 -10.28 -10.85
N ASN A 173 12.48 -10.20 -9.54
CA ASN A 173 11.53 -10.71 -8.55
C ASN A 173 10.33 -9.77 -8.43
N ILE A 174 9.12 -10.35 -8.31
CA ILE A 174 7.90 -9.55 -8.16
C ILE A 174 7.84 -8.97 -6.74
N LEU A 175 7.87 -7.64 -6.64
CA LEU A 175 7.70 -6.90 -5.40
C LEU A 175 6.22 -6.74 -5.03
N GLY A 176 5.35 -6.62 -6.04
CA GLY A 176 3.91 -6.44 -5.86
C GLY A 176 3.23 -6.02 -7.15
N PHE A 177 1.99 -5.52 -7.05
CA PHE A 177 1.20 -5.11 -8.22
C PHE A 177 0.71 -3.67 -8.10
N ALA A 178 1.16 -2.81 -9.00
CA ALA A 178 0.58 -1.49 -9.15
C ALA A 178 -0.83 -1.57 -9.75
N GLY A 179 -1.68 -0.60 -9.41
CA GLY A 179 -3.05 -0.50 -9.91
C GLY A 179 -3.24 0.77 -10.73
N ARG A 180 -3.22 0.64 -12.06
CA ARG A 180 -3.45 1.75 -12.97
C ARG A 180 -4.93 1.94 -13.27
N SER A 181 -5.43 3.16 -13.14
CA SER A 181 -6.81 3.51 -13.48
C SER A 181 -7.09 3.23 -14.96
N LEU A 182 -8.34 2.85 -15.25
CA LEU A 182 -8.81 2.62 -16.62
C LEU A 182 -9.47 3.86 -17.25
N GLY A 183 -9.70 4.89 -16.43
CA GLY A 183 -10.21 6.19 -16.84
C GLY A 183 -9.60 7.28 -15.95
N ASP A 184 -10.32 8.38 -15.77
CA ASP A 184 -9.79 9.61 -15.12
C ASP A 184 -9.75 9.56 -13.59
N GLU A 185 -9.84 8.36 -12.99
CA GLU A 185 -9.82 8.20 -11.55
C GLU A 185 -8.44 8.50 -10.94
N GLN A 186 -8.42 9.29 -9.87
CA GLN A 186 -7.20 9.57 -9.12
C GLN A 186 -7.06 8.71 -7.85
N PRO A 187 -5.84 8.22 -7.53
CA PRO A 187 -4.61 8.41 -8.30
C PRO A 187 -4.60 7.53 -9.58
N ALA A 188 -3.97 8.03 -10.64
CA ALA A 188 -3.83 7.29 -11.91
C ALA A 188 -3.07 5.97 -11.72
N LEU A 189 -2.10 5.93 -10.79
CA LEU A 189 -1.35 4.73 -10.42
C LEU A 189 -1.34 4.56 -8.89
N THR A 190 -1.69 3.38 -8.40
CA THR A 190 -1.54 3.01 -6.98
C THR A 190 -0.39 2.05 -6.80
N ILE A 191 0.42 2.26 -5.75
CA ILE A 191 1.55 1.40 -5.40
C ILE A 191 1.22 0.61 -4.13
N PRO A 192 1.53 -0.69 -4.04
CA PRO A 192 1.37 -1.47 -2.82
C PRO A 192 2.13 -0.89 -1.62
N ASN A 193 1.59 -1.10 -0.43
CA ASN A 193 2.27 -0.72 0.81
C ASN A 193 3.61 -1.45 0.94
N GLY A 194 4.63 -0.74 1.42
CA GLY A 194 5.97 -1.30 1.64
C GLY A 194 6.87 -1.28 0.40
N ILE A 195 6.37 -0.81 -0.75
CA ILE A 195 7.16 -0.61 -1.95
C ILE A 195 7.48 0.88 -2.11
N ASN A 196 8.75 1.21 -2.32
CA ASN A 196 9.18 2.55 -2.70
C ASN A 196 9.19 2.67 -4.24
N PRO A 197 8.25 3.41 -4.87
CA PRO A 197 8.20 3.52 -6.33
C PRO A 197 9.36 4.32 -6.93
N GLN A 198 10.09 5.11 -6.14
CA GLN A 198 11.30 5.82 -6.63
C GLN A 198 12.47 4.86 -6.88
N GLU A 199 12.46 3.69 -6.24
CA GLU A 199 13.51 2.67 -6.37
C GLU A 199 13.20 1.65 -7.49
N ILE A 200 12.19 1.92 -8.32
CA ILE A 200 11.75 1.03 -9.39
C ILE A 200 11.80 1.76 -10.73
N ILE A 201 12.47 1.14 -11.70
CA ILE A 201 12.36 1.46 -13.12
C ILE A 201 11.52 0.35 -13.74
N PHE A 202 10.29 0.67 -14.10
CA PHE A 202 9.38 -0.32 -14.66
C PHE A 202 9.87 -0.79 -16.03
N GLY A 203 9.94 -2.11 -16.24
CA GLY A 203 10.51 -2.73 -17.44
C GLY A 203 12.04 -2.85 -17.42
N GLY A 204 12.73 -2.33 -16.39
CA GLY A 204 14.18 -2.34 -16.31
C GLY A 204 14.79 -3.76 -16.31
N GLU A 205 14.07 -4.74 -15.78
CA GLU A 205 14.49 -6.14 -15.76
C GLU A 205 14.58 -6.76 -17.16
N ARG A 206 13.82 -6.21 -18.13
CA ARG A 206 13.71 -6.70 -19.51
C ARG A 206 14.66 -6.02 -20.49
N VAL A 207 15.38 -5.00 -20.04
CA VAL A 207 16.28 -4.24 -20.92
C VAL A 207 17.43 -5.12 -21.41
N GLU A 208 17.68 -5.04 -22.71
CA GLU A 208 18.80 -5.64 -23.42
C GLU A 208 19.73 -4.56 -24.00
N ALA A 209 20.87 -4.97 -24.57
CA ALA A 209 21.82 -4.05 -25.19
C ALA A 209 21.19 -3.28 -26.37
N GLY A 210 21.64 -2.04 -26.59
CA GLY A 210 21.15 -1.17 -27.66
C GLY A 210 20.46 0.11 -27.17
N THR A 211 19.59 0.68 -27.99
CA THR A 211 18.87 1.92 -27.65
C THR A 211 17.79 1.66 -26.60
N LEU A 212 17.78 2.48 -25.54
CA LEU A 212 16.77 2.47 -24.49
C LEU A 212 15.73 3.58 -24.74
N TYR A 213 14.46 3.27 -24.55
CA TYR A 213 13.36 4.23 -24.68
C TYR A 213 12.76 4.51 -23.30
N LEU A 214 12.70 5.78 -22.89
CA LEU A 214 12.04 6.21 -21.65
C LEU A 214 10.71 6.89 -22.00
N VAL A 215 9.62 6.29 -21.55
CA VAL A 215 8.24 6.79 -21.71
C VAL A 215 7.67 7.23 -20.36
N ARG A 216 6.49 7.84 -20.37
CA ARG A 216 5.90 8.49 -19.19
C ARG A 216 5.09 7.58 -18.28
N ASP A 217 4.55 6.48 -18.81
CA ASP A 217 3.58 5.67 -18.08
C ASP A 217 3.72 4.17 -18.39
N VAL A 218 3.32 3.32 -17.44
CA VAL A 218 3.41 1.86 -17.57
C VAL A 218 2.58 1.32 -18.74
N LEU A 219 1.48 1.99 -19.13
CA LEU A 219 0.73 1.59 -20.32
C LEU A 219 1.53 1.84 -21.61
N ASP A 220 2.30 2.92 -21.66
CA ASP A 220 3.09 3.25 -22.84
C ASP A 220 4.21 2.21 -23.05
N VAL A 221 4.80 1.71 -21.96
CA VAL A 221 5.74 0.58 -22.01
C VAL A 221 5.07 -0.69 -22.57
N LEU A 222 3.84 -0.99 -22.12
CA LEU A 222 3.10 -2.16 -22.63
C LEU A 222 2.72 -2.01 -24.10
N LYS A 223 2.33 -0.80 -24.53
CA LYS A 223 2.00 -0.49 -25.93
C LYS A 223 3.23 -0.54 -26.83
N ALA A 224 4.38 -0.07 -26.34
CA ALA A 224 5.65 -0.21 -27.03
C ALA A 224 5.96 -1.70 -27.26
N HIS A 225 5.83 -2.52 -26.20
CA HIS A 225 6.02 -3.97 -26.29
C HIS A 225 5.03 -4.64 -27.27
N GLU A 226 3.74 -4.30 -27.21
CA GLU A 226 2.72 -4.78 -28.18
C GLU A 226 3.11 -4.45 -29.63
N SER A 227 3.81 -3.34 -29.84
CA SER A 227 4.29 -2.89 -31.16
C SER A 227 5.66 -3.47 -31.54
N GLY A 228 6.24 -4.36 -30.71
CA GLY A 228 7.55 -4.97 -30.93
C GLY A 228 8.75 -4.16 -30.43
N VAL A 229 8.54 -3.05 -29.72
CA VAL A 229 9.59 -2.24 -29.09
C VAL A 229 9.78 -2.70 -27.65
N THR A 230 10.85 -3.46 -27.38
CA THR A 230 11.05 -4.17 -26.10
C THR A 230 11.96 -3.44 -25.11
N ASN A 231 12.91 -2.64 -25.58
CA ASN A 231 13.81 -1.83 -24.73
C ASN A 231 13.12 -0.53 -24.25
N CYS A 232 11.98 -0.66 -23.58
CA CYS A 232 11.19 0.48 -23.12
C CYS A 232 10.97 0.44 -21.61
N VAL A 233 11.18 1.57 -20.95
CA VAL A 233 11.05 1.72 -19.49
C VAL A 233 10.28 2.98 -19.11
N CYS A 234 9.77 3.04 -17.88
CA CYS A 234 9.24 4.27 -17.31
C CYS A 234 9.56 4.39 -15.82
N PHE A 235 9.50 5.62 -15.31
CA PHE A 235 9.46 5.86 -13.86
C PHE A 235 8.02 5.74 -13.35
N LEU A 236 7.86 5.39 -12.06
CA LEU A 236 6.55 5.26 -11.42
C LEU A 236 6.10 6.54 -10.69
N THR A 237 6.93 7.57 -10.72
CA THR A 237 6.73 8.87 -10.06
C THR A 237 7.21 9.97 -10.98
N GLU A 238 7.03 11.23 -10.54
CA GLU A 238 7.81 12.34 -11.06
C GLU A 238 9.31 12.03 -11.01
N ILE A 239 10.04 12.53 -12.01
CA ILE A 239 11.46 12.25 -12.21
C ILE A 239 12.27 12.84 -11.04
N SER A 240 13.07 12.00 -10.41
CA SER A 240 14.00 12.38 -9.35
C SER A 240 15.46 12.14 -9.76
N ALA A 241 16.39 12.82 -9.08
CA ALA A 241 17.82 12.62 -9.31
C ALA A 241 18.23 11.15 -9.08
N LEU A 242 17.69 10.51 -8.04
CA LEU A 242 17.89 9.08 -7.75
C LEU A 242 17.52 8.20 -8.94
N GLN A 243 16.37 8.47 -9.56
CA GLN A 243 15.90 7.70 -10.72
C GLN A 243 16.77 7.90 -11.96
N ILE A 244 17.35 9.08 -12.16
CA ILE A 244 18.33 9.33 -13.21
C ILE A 244 19.63 8.55 -12.95
N GLU A 245 20.12 8.52 -11.72
CA GLU A 245 21.29 7.71 -11.34
C GLU A 245 21.03 6.21 -11.56
N MET A 246 19.84 5.74 -11.19
CA MET A 246 19.42 4.36 -11.43
C MET A 246 19.33 4.03 -12.92
N LEU A 247 18.81 4.95 -13.73
CA LEU A 247 18.74 4.79 -15.19
C LEU A 247 20.15 4.68 -15.78
N ALA A 248 21.07 5.56 -15.37
CA ALA A 248 22.45 5.51 -15.81
C ALA A 248 23.14 4.18 -15.43
N ALA A 249 22.91 3.70 -14.21
CA ALA A 249 23.43 2.40 -13.76
C ALA A 249 22.83 1.22 -14.54
N LEU A 250 21.53 1.26 -14.84
CA LEU A 250 20.87 0.28 -15.69
C LEU A 250 21.49 0.26 -17.10
N MET A 251 21.62 1.42 -17.72
CA MET A 251 22.23 1.56 -19.06
C MET A 251 23.66 0.99 -19.09
N ALA A 252 24.48 1.31 -18.10
CA ALA A 252 25.84 0.78 -18.00
C ALA A 252 25.87 -0.75 -17.84
N THR A 253 24.97 -1.30 -17.03
CA THR A 253 24.88 -2.75 -16.76
C THR A 253 24.37 -3.52 -17.98
N LYS A 254 23.44 -2.92 -18.75
CA LYS A 254 22.78 -3.55 -19.89
C LYS A 254 23.44 -3.23 -21.23
N HIS A 255 24.51 -2.42 -21.24
CA HIS A 255 25.18 -1.96 -22.45
C HIS A 255 24.24 -1.17 -23.39
N CYS A 256 23.51 -0.22 -22.82
CA CYS A 256 22.72 0.75 -23.57
C CYS A 256 23.50 2.05 -23.73
N ASP A 257 23.89 2.37 -24.97
CA ASP A 257 24.71 3.57 -25.24
C ASP A 257 23.88 4.85 -25.36
N THR A 258 22.58 4.73 -25.62
CA THR A 258 21.68 5.87 -25.85
C THR A 258 20.35 5.66 -25.15
N VAL A 259 19.75 6.76 -24.70
CA VAL A 259 18.36 6.81 -24.22
C VAL A 259 17.59 7.88 -24.98
N GLU A 260 16.41 7.51 -25.49
CA GLU A 260 15.48 8.42 -26.16
C GLU A 260 14.25 8.67 -25.29
N LEU A 261 13.76 9.91 -25.27
CA LEU A 261 12.66 10.38 -24.42
C LEU A 261 11.40 10.60 -25.26
N PHE A 262 10.26 10.04 -24.83
CA PHE A 262 8.97 10.10 -25.54
C PHE A 262 7.80 10.55 -24.63
#